data_AF-A0A9Q7VV38-F1
#
_entry.id   AF-A0A9Q7VV38-F1
#
_cell.length_a   1.000
_cell.length_b   1.000
_cell.length_c   1.000
_cell.angle_alpha   90.00
_cell.angle_beta   90.00
_cell.angle_gamma   90.00
#
_symmetry.space_group_name_H-M   'P 1'
#
loop_
_entity.id
_entity.type
_entity.pdbx_description
1 polymer ?
#
loop_
_entity_poly.entity_id
_entity_poly.type
_entity_poly.pdbx_seq_one_letter_code
_entity_poly.pdbx_strand_id
1 'polypeptide(L)'
;MASLAMKITLERIALYQFTPQHCAQARDMLGWDMDQLSRESAVSVQAIQRFEAGYEVRDVTRLALAFCLEAQGLVFFPGFTPGRGMNIKGATPNPMERPDYALIE
;
A
#
# COMPACT_ATOMS: atom_id res chain seq x y z
N MET A 1 4.45 22.28 17.74
CA MET A 1 5.70 21.59 17.30
C MET A 1 5.63 20.06 17.31
N ALA A 2 4.58 19.41 17.83
CA ALA A 2 4.43 17.95 17.78
C ALA A 2 4.13 17.37 16.37
N SER A 3 3.68 18.21 15.43
CA SER A 3 3.19 17.77 14.11
C SER A 3 4.31 17.31 13.15
N LEU A 4 5.50 17.92 13.19
CA LEU A 4 6.56 17.60 12.21
C LEU A 4 7.27 16.28 12.53
N ALA A 5 7.59 16.02 13.79
CA ALA A 5 8.24 14.79 14.21
C ALA A 5 7.35 13.56 13.95
N MET A 6 6.05 13.70 14.17
CA MET A 6 5.06 12.65 13.89
C MET A 6 4.91 12.40 12.39
N LYS A 7 4.91 13.47 11.57
CA LYS A 7 4.91 13.37 10.11
C LYS A 7 6.16 12.66 9.57
N ILE A 8 7.35 13.05 10.05
CA ILE A 8 8.63 12.43 9.66
C ILE A 8 8.68 10.95 10.08
N THR A 9 8.14 10.63 11.25
CA THR A 9 8.12 9.24 11.74
C THR A 9 7.19 8.37 10.88
N LEU A 10 6.00 8.88 10.54
CA LEU A 10 5.05 8.18 9.67
C LEU A 10 5.59 8.02 8.24
N GLU A 11 6.21 9.06 7.67
CA GLU A 11 6.86 9.00 6.35
C GLU A 11 7.99 7.95 6.33
N ARG A 12 8.79 7.87 7.40
CA ARG A 12 9.83 6.85 7.54
C ARG A 12 9.24 5.44 7.66
N ILE A 13 8.17 5.26 8.43
CA ILE A 13 7.51 3.95 8.56
C ILE A 13 6.99 3.48 7.21
N ALA A 14 6.28 4.33 6.46
CA ALA A 14 5.81 4.01 5.11
C ALA A 14 6.96 3.62 4.16
N LEU A 15 8.09 4.34 4.23
CA LEU A 15 9.29 4.03 3.45
C LEU A 15 9.93 2.67 3.80
N TYR A 16 9.90 2.26 5.06
CA TYR A 16 10.42 0.95 5.48
C TYR A 16 9.44 -0.21 5.26
N GLN A 17 8.14 0.07 5.14
CA GLN A 17 7.10 -0.94 4.92
C GLN A 17 6.80 -1.20 3.44
N PHE A 18 7.04 -0.21 2.57
CA PHE A 18 6.78 -0.33 1.14
C PHE A 18 7.98 -0.89 0.36
N THR A 19 7.85 -2.14 -0.09
CA THR A 19 8.91 -2.87 -0.80
C THR A 19 8.64 -2.91 -2.32
N PRO A 20 9.67 -3.17 -3.16
CA PRO A 20 9.49 -3.40 -4.59
C PRO A 20 8.45 -4.48 -4.92
N GLN A 21 8.44 -5.56 -4.14
CA GLN A 21 7.48 -6.66 -4.31
C GLN A 21 6.05 -6.21 -4.02
N HIS A 22 5.86 -5.32 -3.04
CA HIS A 22 4.54 -4.74 -2.76
C HIS A 22 4.02 -3.90 -3.93
N CYS A 23 4.87 -3.17 -4.64
CA CYS A 23 4.48 -2.39 -5.81
C CYS A 23 3.95 -3.29 -6.93
N ALA A 24 4.70 -4.34 -7.29
CA ALA A 24 4.29 -5.28 -8.32
C ALA A 24 2.98 -6.00 -7.94
N GLN A 25 2.88 -6.49 -6.70
CA GLN A 25 1.68 -7.16 -6.20
C GLN A 25 0.47 -6.22 -6.17
N ALA A 26 0.63 -4.98 -5.71
CA ALA A 26 -0.43 -3.98 -5.70
C ALA A 26 -0.93 -3.65 -7.10
N ARG A 27 -0.01 -3.51 -8.06
CA ARG A 27 -0.31 -3.26 -9.47
C ARG A 27 -1.11 -4.43 -10.06
N ASP A 28 -0.67 -5.66 -9.84
CA ASP A 28 -1.38 -6.86 -10.30
C ASP A 28 -2.77 -6.99 -9.65
N MET A 29 -2.89 -6.67 -8.35
CA MET A 29 -4.18 -6.67 -7.65
C MET A 29 -5.15 -5.61 -8.21
N LEU A 30 -4.66 -4.44 -8.62
CA LEU A 30 -5.49 -3.38 -9.21
C LEU A 30 -5.74 -3.59 -10.71
N GLY A 31 -5.07 -4.56 -11.34
CA GLY A 31 -5.11 -4.75 -12.79
C GLY A 31 -4.50 -3.57 -13.55
N TRP A 32 -3.57 -2.85 -12.93
CA TRP A 32 -2.93 -1.68 -13.52
C TRP A 32 -1.73 -2.09 -14.37
N ASP A 33 -1.53 -1.38 -15.47
CA ASP A 33 -0.27 -1.44 -16.22
C ASP A 33 0.72 -0.36 -15.71
N MET A 34 2.00 -0.48 -16.07
CA MET A 34 3.04 0.47 -15.68
C MET A 34 2.71 1.90 -16.09
N ASP A 35 2.14 2.09 -17.29
CA ASP A 35 1.71 3.40 -17.77
C ASP A 35 0.55 3.97 -16.95
N GLN A 36 -0.37 3.11 -16.47
CA GLN A 36 -1.46 3.54 -15.60
C GLN A 36 -0.92 3.96 -14.23
N LEU A 37 -0.07 3.14 -13.61
CA LEU A 37 0.56 3.49 -12.34
C LEU A 37 1.40 4.77 -12.46
N SER A 38 2.08 4.97 -13.58
CA SER A 38 2.84 6.21 -13.85
C SER A 38 1.94 7.44 -13.88
N ARG A 39 0.79 7.37 -14.55
CA ARG A 39 -0.20 8.45 -14.60
C ARG A 39 -0.78 8.77 -13.23
N GLU A 40 -1.17 7.75 -12.47
CA GLU A 40 -1.84 7.92 -11.17
C GLU A 40 -0.87 8.39 -10.07
N SER A 41 0.38 7.92 -10.09
CA SER A 41 1.38 8.27 -9.07
C SER A 41 2.21 9.51 -9.43
N ALA A 42 2.07 10.04 -10.65
CA ALA A 42 2.94 11.08 -11.22
C ALA A 42 4.44 10.72 -11.22
N VAL A 43 4.77 9.42 -11.12
CA VAL A 43 6.15 8.90 -11.19
C VAL A 43 6.40 8.40 -12.60
N SER A 44 7.60 8.62 -13.14
CA SER A 44 7.94 8.12 -14.47
C SER A 44 8.01 6.59 -14.52
N VAL A 45 7.60 6.00 -15.64
CA VAL A 45 7.68 4.55 -15.89
C VAL A 45 9.08 3.99 -15.62
N GLN A 46 10.14 4.72 -16.02
CA GLN A 46 11.52 4.30 -15.75
C GLN A 46 11.85 4.22 -14.26
N ALA A 47 11.32 5.13 -13.44
CA ALA A 47 11.52 5.10 -12.00
C ALA A 47 10.74 3.95 -11.35
N ILE A 48 9.53 3.65 -11.85
CA ILE A 48 8.74 2.48 -11.42
C ILE A 48 9.48 1.18 -11.75
N GLN A 49 9.95 1.02 -12.99
CA GLN A 49 10.71 -0.15 -13.42
C GLN A 49 11.98 -0.35 -12.60
N ARG A 50 12.73 0.73 -12.33
CA ARG A 50 13.90 0.68 -11.46
C ARG A 50 13.54 0.25 -10.04
N PHE A 51 12.45 0.78 -9.50
CA PHE A 51 11.97 0.42 -8.18
C PHE A 51 11.56 -1.06 -8.11
N GLU A 52 10.73 -1.54 -9.04
CA GLU A 52 10.31 -2.95 -9.12
C GLU A 52 11.50 -3.91 -9.31
N ALA A 53 12.53 -3.49 -10.06
CA ALA A 53 13.77 -4.25 -10.24
C ALA A 53 14.72 -4.22 -9.02
N GLY A 54 14.35 -3.54 -7.93
CA GLY A 54 15.12 -3.49 -6.70
C GLY A 54 16.25 -2.47 -6.68
N TYR A 55 16.32 -1.57 -7.67
CA TYR A 55 17.27 -0.46 -7.64
C TYR A 55 16.85 0.59 -6.61
N GLU A 56 17.85 1.32 -6.12
CA GLU A 56 17.62 2.45 -5.24
C GLU A 56 16.99 3.61 -6.01
N VAL A 57 15.86 4.10 -5.51
CA VAL A 57 15.13 5.25 -6.04
C VAL A 57 14.95 6.26 -4.92
N ARG A 58 14.65 7.51 -5.28
CA ARG A 58 14.49 8.60 -4.31
C ARG A 58 13.34 8.28 -3.35
N ASP A 59 13.48 8.64 -2.08
CA ASP A 59 12.42 8.45 -1.07
C ASP A 59 11.09 9.09 -1.49
N VAL A 60 11.15 10.27 -2.13
CA VAL A 60 9.95 10.94 -2.67
C VAL A 60 9.22 10.07 -3.71
N THR A 61 9.94 9.31 -4.52
CA THR A 61 9.36 8.38 -5.49
C THR A 61 8.66 7.22 -4.78
N ARG A 62 9.29 6.65 -3.75
CA ARG A 62 8.69 5.58 -2.95
C ARG A 62 7.42 6.05 -2.23
N LEU A 63 7.46 7.24 -1.63
CA LEU A 63 6.31 7.85 -0.97
C LEU A 63 5.17 8.10 -1.97
N ALA A 64 5.45 8.66 -3.14
CA ALA A 64 4.42 8.91 -4.16
C ALA A 64 3.72 7.61 -4.59
N LEU A 65 4.48 6.53 -4.79
CA LEU A 65 3.92 5.22 -5.12
C LEU A 65 3.09 4.64 -3.96
N ALA A 66 3.61 4.68 -2.73
CA ALA A 66 2.90 4.18 -1.56
C ALA A 66 1.57 4.93 -1.35
N PHE A 67 1.59 6.26 -1.36
CA PHE A 67 0.37 7.07 -1.19
C PHE A 67 -0.65 6.85 -2.31
N CYS A 68 -0.20 6.73 -3.56
CA CYS A 68 -1.09 6.45 -4.70
C CYS A 68 -1.84 5.13 -4.52
N LEU A 69 -1.13 4.08 -4.10
CA LEU A 69 -1.70 2.76 -3.87
C LEU A 69 -2.57 2.71 -2.60
N GLU A 70 -2.16 3.40 -1.54
CA GLU A 70 -2.96 3.57 -0.32
C GLU A 70 -4.28 4.30 -0.59
N ALA A 71 -4.30 5.27 -1.51
CA ALA A 71 -5.52 5.94 -1.94
C ALA A 71 -6.51 5.00 -2.65
N GLN A 72 -6.03 3.90 -3.24
CA GLN A 72 -6.88 2.82 -3.76
C GLN A 72 -7.37 1.86 -2.66
N GLY A 73 -7.07 2.16 -1.39
CA GLY A 73 -7.43 1.35 -0.24
C GLY A 73 -6.48 0.16 -0.03
N LEU A 74 -5.27 0.19 -0.58
CA LEU A 74 -4.25 -0.83 -0.25
C LEU A 74 -3.52 -0.46 1.05
N VAL A 75 -3.10 -1.47 1.79
CA VAL A 75 -2.32 -1.31 3.03
C VAL A 75 -1.12 -2.23 2.97
N PHE A 76 0.04 -1.69 3.31
CA PHE A 76 1.31 -2.39 3.24
C PHE A 76 1.82 -2.70 4.64
N PHE A 77 1.95 -3.99 4.95
CA PHE A 77 2.56 -4.44 6.19
C PHE A 77 3.92 -5.09 5.88
N PRO A 78 4.95 -4.78 6.67
CA PRO A 78 6.27 -5.36 6.44
C PRO A 78 6.20 -6.88 6.66
N GLY A 79 6.67 -7.65 5.67
CA GLY A 79 6.68 -9.11 5.71
C GLY A 79 5.36 -9.78 5.29
N PHE A 80 4.36 -9.03 4.81
CA PHE A 80 3.09 -9.58 4.32
C PHE A 80 2.76 -9.04 2.92
N THR A 81 2.06 -9.82 2.12
CA THR A 81 1.51 -9.35 0.83
C THR A 81 0.56 -8.16 1.03
N PRO A 82 0.50 -7.18 0.11
CA PRO A 82 -0.40 -6.04 0.19
C PRO A 82 -1.84 -6.48 0.46
N GLY A 83 -2.44 -5.92 1.50
CA GLY A 83 -3.84 -6.15 1.83
C GLY A 83 -4.71 -5.07 1.21
N ARG A 84 -5.95 -5.40 0.82
CA ARG A 84 -6.99 -4.38 0.62
C ARG A 84 -7.61 -4.05 1.97
N GLY A 85 -7.55 -2.78 2.36
CA GLY A 85 -8.04 -2.20 3.62
C GLY A 85 -9.55 -2.29 3.84
N MET A 86 -10.29 -3.01 2.99
CA MET A 86 -11.70 -3.34 3.25
C MET A 86 -11.91 -4.22 4.50
N ASN A 87 -10.85 -4.64 5.20
CA ASN A 87 -10.92 -5.51 6.38
C ASN A 87 -10.22 -4.92 7.63
N ILE A 88 -10.20 -3.60 7.85
CA ILE A 88 -9.70 -3.01 9.12
C ILE A 88 -10.74 -3.12 10.28
N LYS A 89 -11.83 -3.88 10.09
CA LYS A 89 -12.68 -4.39 11.18
C LYS A 89 -13.03 -5.86 10.99
N GLY A 90 -12.11 -6.75 11.34
CA GLY A 90 -12.40 -8.17 11.53
C GLY A 90 -12.36 -9.02 10.27
N ALA A 91 -11.73 -10.19 10.37
CA ALA A 91 -11.60 -11.20 9.32
C ALA A 91 -12.93 -11.91 8.99
N THR A 92 -14.03 -11.17 8.84
CA THR A 92 -15.33 -11.71 8.46
C THR A 92 -15.95 -10.79 7.42
N PRO A 93 -15.97 -11.19 6.13
CA PRO A 93 -16.51 -10.38 5.03
C PRO A 93 -17.95 -9.90 5.27
N ASN A 94 -18.73 -10.65 6.05
CA ASN A 94 -20.02 -10.24 6.61
C ASN A 94 -20.24 -10.92 7.98
N PRO A 95 -20.11 -10.19 9.11
CA PRO A 95 -20.35 -10.75 10.44
C PRO A 95 -21.74 -11.37 10.58
N MET A 96 -22.75 -10.83 9.89
CA MET A 96 -24.15 -11.29 9.96
C MET A 96 -24.39 -12.66 9.31
N GLU A 97 -23.49 -13.10 8.43
CA GLU A 97 -23.58 -14.40 7.75
C GLU A 97 -22.84 -15.51 8.50
N ARG A 98 -22.16 -15.17 9.59
CA ARG A 98 -21.42 -16.14 10.39
C ARG A 98 -22.39 -16.92 11.29
N PRO A 99 -22.36 -18.26 11.30
CA PRO A 99 -23.26 -19.07 12.14
C PRO A 99 -23.04 -18.82 13.64
N ASP A 100 -21.86 -18.34 14.03
CA ASP A 100 -21.48 -17.97 15.39
C ASP A 100 -21.82 -16.51 15.76
N TYR A 101 -22.39 -15.72 14.85
CA TYR A 101 -22.85 -14.36 15.15
C TYR A 101 -23.97 -14.33 16.20
N ALA A 102 -24.85 -15.32 16.16
CA ALA A 102 -25.95 -15.48 17.12
C ALA A 102 -25.50 -15.89 18.53
N LEU A 103 -24.21 -16.20 18.74
CA LEU A 103 -23.64 -16.59 20.03
C LEU A 103 -22.97 -15.42 20.76
N ILE A 104 -23.04 -14.21 20.21
CA ILE A 104 -22.42 -12.99 20.75
C ILE A 104 -23.32 -12.30 21.80
N GLU A 105 -24.58 -12.72 21.94
CA GLU A 105 -25.51 -12.27 23.00
C GLU A 105 -25.59 -13.23 24.19
#